data_AF-A0A7C7ACN4-F1
#
_entry.id   AF-A0A7C7ACN4-F1
#
_cell.length_a   1.000
_cell.length_b   1.000
_cell.length_c   1.000
_cell.angle_alpha   90.00
_cell.angle_beta   90.00
_cell.angle_gamma   90.00
#
_symmetry.space_group_name_H-M   'P 1'
#
loop_
_entity.id
_entity.type
_entity.pdbx_description
1 polymer ?
#
loop_
_entity_poly.entity_id
_entity_poly.type
_entity_poly.pdbx_seq_one_letter_code
_entity_poly.pdbx_strand_id
1 'polypeptide(L)'
;MGLKEQFEKYLINKGYKQTTPSGHPSTVYDYCKRIDKVCEWENITWHQIADNISVILPQYDIGGEKEDLGKISHSAVINALRRFSEFVTHNL
;
A
#
# COMPACT_ATOMS: atom_id res chain seq x y z
N MET A 1 -12.82 -12.85 4.32
CA MET A 1 -12.55 -11.51 3.77
C MET A 1 -11.05 -11.43 3.52
N GLY A 2 -10.63 -11.18 2.28
CA GLY A 2 -9.21 -11.17 1.92
C GLY A 2 -8.47 -9.96 2.51
N LEU A 3 -7.15 -10.05 2.68
CA LEU A 3 -6.37 -8.96 3.30
C LEU A 3 -6.49 -7.63 2.53
N LYS A 4 -6.57 -7.71 1.20
CA LYS A 4 -6.82 -6.56 0.33
C LYS A 4 -8.15 -5.86 0.63
N GLU A 5 -9.22 -6.62 0.81
CA GLU A 5 -10.54 -6.07 1.16
C GLU A 5 -10.52 -5.43 2.56
N GLN A 6 -9.73 -5.98 3.49
CA GLN A 6 -9.57 -5.42 4.84
C GLN A 6 -8.85 -4.08 4.78
N PHE A 7 -7.78 -4.01 3.99
CA PHE A 7 -7.06 -2.77 3.77
C PHE A 7 -7.92 -1.72 3.04
N GLU A 8 -8.72 -2.12 2.05
CA GLU A 8 -9.68 -1.24 1.38
C GLU A 8 -10.63 -0.59 2.38
N LYS A 9 -11.26 -1.39 3.25
CA LYS A 9 -12.16 -0.89 4.30
C LYS A 9 -11.43 0.02 5.29
N TYR A 10 -10.20 -0.32 5.67
CA TYR A 10 -9.37 0.53 6.52
C TYR A 10 -9.15 1.91 5.89
N LEU A 11 -8.78 1.97 4.62
CA LEU A 11 -8.56 3.25 3.92
C LEU A 11 -9.84 4.08 3.84
N ILE A 12 -10.98 3.44 3.54
CA ILE A 12 -12.29 4.12 3.52
C ILE A 12 -12.61 4.71 4.90
N ASN A 13 -12.41 3.93 5.97
CA ASN A 13 -12.64 4.38 7.35
C ASN A 13 -11.70 5.51 7.78
N LYS A 14 -10.50 5.61 7.18
CA LYS A 14 -9.57 6.73 7.36
C LYS A 14 -9.95 7.98 6.54
N GLY A 15 -11.00 7.91 5.73
CA GLY A 15 -11.50 9.03 4.91
C GLY A 15 -10.84 9.14 3.53
N TYR A 16 -10.11 8.13 3.07
CA TYR A 16 -9.60 8.11 1.71
C TYR A 16 -10.73 7.93 0.71
N LYS A 17 -10.63 8.63 -0.43
CA LYS A 17 -11.66 8.60 -1.46
C LYS A 17 -11.57 7.32 -2.29
N GLN A 18 -12.72 6.67 -2.50
CA GLN A 18 -12.85 5.57 -3.46
C GLN A 18 -12.91 6.10 -4.89
N THR A 19 -13.59 7.23 -5.11
CA THR A 19 -13.77 7.85 -6.43
C THR A 19 -13.51 9.36 -6.40
N THR A 20 -13.14 9.90 -7.56
CA THR A 20 -13.07 11.35 -7.82
C THR A 20 -14.49 11.92 -8.00
N PRO A 21 -14.69 13.24 -7.97
CA PRO A 21 -15.98 13.86 -8.29
C PRO A 21 -16.52 13.49 -9.69
N SER A 22 -15.62 13.14 -10.63
CA SER A 22 -15.96 12.67 -11.99
C SER A 22 -16.22 11.16 -12.08
N GLY A 23 -16.19 10.42 -10.97
CA GLY A 23 -16.50 8.99 -10.92
C GLY A 23 -15.34 8.05 -11.23
N HIS A 24 -14.11 8.53 -11.36
CA HIS A 24 -12.93 7.67 -11.58
C HIS A 24 -12.38 7.11 -10.27
N PRO A 25 -11.73 5.94 -10.26
CA PRO A 25 -11.06 5.42 -9.07
C PRO A 25 -10.06 6.42 -8.48
N SER A 26 -10.02 6.52 -7.16
CA SER A 26 -9.17 7.46 -6.42
C SER A 26 -8.22 6.72 -5.45
N THR A 27 -7.83 7.36 -4.34
CA THR A 27 -6.73 6.91 -3.48
C THR A 27 -6.89 5.50 -2.94
N VAL A 28 -8.10 5.07 -2.57
CA VAL A 28 -8.34 3.70 -2.06
C VAL A 28 -7.93 2.66 -3.10
N TYR A 29 -8.35 2.84 -4.34
CA TYR A 29 -8.01 1.94 -5.45
C TYR A 29 -6.53 2.04 -5.79
N ASP A 30 -5.97 3.26 -5.89
CA ASP A 30 -4.56 3.46 -6.23
C ASP A 30 -3.65 2.74 -5.22
N TYR A 31 -3.88 2.92 -3.92
CA TYR A 31 -3.05 2.29 -2.89
C TYR A 31 -3.13 0.76 -2.93
N CYS A 32 -4.31 0.19 -3.15
CA CYS A 32 -4.44 -1.25 -3.33
C CYS A 32 -3.62 -1.74 -4.54
N LYS A 33 -3.65 -1.01 -5.67
CA LYS A 33 -2.85 -1.33 -6.86
C LYS A 33 -1.34 -1.19 -6.62
N ARG A 34 -0.91 -0.28 -5.74
CA ARG A 34 0.51 -0.17 -5.37
C ARG A 34 0.98 -1.36 -4.55
N ILE A 35 0.17 -1.85 -3.61
CA ILE A 35 0.52 -3.06 -2.85
C ILE A 35 0.53 -4.30 -3.76
N ASP A 36 -0.41 -4.42 -4.71
CA ASP A 36 -0.34 -5.45 -5.75
C ASP A 36 0.99 -5.36 -6.52
N LYS A 37 1.44 -4.14 -6.85
CA LYS A 37 2.67 -3.95 -7.61
C LYS A 37 3.93 -4.34 -6.82
N VAL A 38 3.95 -4.06 -5.52
CA VAL A 38 5.02 -4.54 -4.64
C VAL A 38 5.00 -6.06 -4.54
N CYS A 39 3.81 -6.68 -4.44
CA CYS A 39 3.70 -8.15 -4.49
C CYS A 39 4.33 -8.74 -5.76
N GLU A 40 4.08 -8.11 -6.92
CA GLU A 40 4.67 -8.51 -8.20
C GLU A 40 6.19 -8.36 -8.22
N TRP A 41 6.72 -7.23 -7.74
CA TRP A 41 8.17 -6.97 -7.75
C TRP A 41 8.95 -7.85 -6.79
N GLU A 42 8.39 -8.11 -5.62
CA GLU A 42 8.98 -8.97 -4.59
C GLU A 42 8.71 -10.46 -4.84
N ASN A 43 7.79 -10.79 -5.76
CA ASN A 43 7.29 -12.14 -6.01
C ASN A 43 6.75 -12.82 -4.73
N ILE A 44 5.93 -12.09 -3.98
CA ILE A 44 5.31 -12.53 -2.73
C ILE A 44 3.83 -12.14 -2.68
N THR A 45 3.10 -12.68 -1.71
CA THR A 45 1.69 -12.38 -1.48
C THR A 45 1.50 -11.20 -0.53
N TRP A 46 0.28 -10.64 -0.50
CA TRP A 46 -0.12 -9.61 0.47
C TRP A 46 0.13 -10.03 1.92
N HIS A 47 -0.12 -11.30 2.28
CA HIS A 47 0.12 -11.80 3.63
C HIS A 47 1.63 -11.80 3.95
N GLN A 48 2.47 -12.22 3.01
CA GLN A 48 3.91 -12.16 3.19
C GLN A 48 4.44 -10.73 3.28
N ILE A 49 3.82 -9.77 2.57
CA ILE A 49 4.13 -8.35 2.80
C ILE A 49 3.76 -7.94 4.22
N ALA A 50 2.57 -8.32 4.71
CA ALA A 50 2.11 -7.98 6.04
C ALA A 50 3.05 -8.52 7.13
N ASP A 51 3.39 -9.81 7.03
CA ASP A 51 4.29 -10.50 7.98
C ASP A 51 5.69 -9.87 8.04
N ASN A 52 6.12 -9.22 6.95
CA ASN A 52 7.46 -8.66 6.80
C ASN A 52 7.45 -7.14 6.58
N ILE A 53 6.37 -6.44 6.93
CA ILE A 53 6.20 -5.03 6.56
C ILE A 53 7.27 -4.12 7.17
N SER A 54 7.77 -4.46 8.36
CA SER A 54 8.87 -3.77 9.04
C SER A 54 10.21 -3.89 8.32
N VAL A 55 10.38 -4.90 7.46
CA VAL A 55 11.57 -5.13 6.63
C VAL A 55 11.37 -4.57 5.23
N ILE A 56 10.19 -4.73 4.64
CA ILE A 56 9.88 -4.29 3.28
C ILE A 56 9.78 -2.77 3.18
N LEU A 57 9.03 -2.11 4.07
CA LEU A 57 8.81 -0.67 3.98
C LEU A 57 10.14 0.13 3.94
N PRO A 58 11.12 -0.11 4.83
CA PRO A 58 12.41 0.61 4.78
C PRO A 58 13.16 0.47 3.46
N GLN A 59 13.01 -0.64 2.73
CA GLN A 59 13.68 -0.81 1.43
C GLN A 59 13.11 0.15 0.37
N TYR A 60 11.82 0.47 0.43
CA TYR A 60 11.15 1.39 -0.48
C TYR A 60 11.13 2.84 0.02
N ASP A 61 11.54 3.09 1.26
CA ASP A 61 11.58 4.43 1.86
C ASP A 61 12.82 5.21 1.41
N ILE A 62 12.92 6.48 1.81
CA ILE A 62 14.04 7.36 1.51
C ILE A 62 15.33 6.76 2.10
N GLY A 63 16.35 6.56 1.27
CA GLY A 63 17.60 5.90 1.63
C GLY A 63 17.58 4.37 1.52
N GLY A 64 16.44 3.77 1.15
CA GLY A 64 16.30 2.34 0.94
C GLY A 64 16.83 1.88 -0.43
N GLU A 65 17.21 0.61 -0.54
CA GLU A 65 17.76 0.04 -1.79
C GLU A 65 16.76 0.00 -2.97
N LYS A 66 15.46 0.14 -2.70
CA LYS A 66 14.35 0.21 -3.67
C LYS A 66 13.65 1.58 -3.66
N GLU A 67 14.31 2.63 -3.16
CA GLU A 67 13.76 3.99 -3.09
C GLU A 67 13.21 4.48 -4.45
N ASP A 68 13.89 4.15 -5.55
CA ASP A 68 13.45 4.52 -6.90
C ASP A 68 12.07 3.94 -7.26
N LEU A 69 11.79 2.70 -6.83
CA LEU A 69 10.47 2.10 -6.97
C LEU A 69 9.46 2.76 -6.03
N GLY A 70 9.89 3.11 -4.81
CA GLY A 70 9.09 3.84 -3.83
C GLY A 70 8.60 5.20 -4.33
N LYS A 71 9.44 5.92 -5.10
CA LYS A 71 9.18 7.26 -5.65
C LYS A 71 8.26 7.31 -6.87
N ILE A 72 7.92 6.15 -7.45
CA ILE A 72 7.05 6.09 -8.65
C ILE A 72 5.72 6.84 -8.40
N SER A 73 5.29 7.60 -9.42
CA SER A 73 4.04 8.37 -9.41
C SER A 73 3.92 9.30 -8.19
N HIS A 74 4.94 10.13 -7.96
CA HIS A 74 5.00 11.06 -6.81
C HIS A 74 4.93 10.34 -5.46
N SER A 75 5.77 9.32 -5.29
CA SER A 75 5.84 8.57 -4.03
C SER A 75 4.55 7.82 -3.67
N ALA A 76 3.74 7.44 -4.67
CA ALA A 76 2.49 6.71 -4.42
C ALA A 76 2.75 5.32 -3.81
N VAL A 77 3.82 4.63 -4.24
CA VAL A 77 4.18 3.29 -3.75
C VAL A 77 4.53 3.33 -2.27
N ILE A 78 5.50 4.17 -1.89
CA ILE A 78 5.91 4.32 -0.48
C ILE A 78 4.75 4.81 0.40
N ASN A 79 3.90 5.72 -0.07
CA ASN A 79 2.74 6.18 0.69
C ASN A 79 1.73 5.05 0.92
N ALA A 80 1.50 4.20 -0.08
CA ALA A 80 0.66 3.02 0.06
C ALA A 80 1.26 2.03 1.08
N LEU A 81 2.57 1.75 1.01
CA LEU A 81 3.26 0.87 1.97
C LEU A 81 3.20 1.42 3.40
N ARG A 82 3.35 2.74 3.59
CA ARG A 82 3.19 3.37 4.91
C ARG A 82 1.78 3.19 5.47
N ARG A 83 0.74 3.39 4.64
CA ARG A 83 -0.65 3.15 5.07
C ARG A 83 -0.91 1.68 5.35
N PHE A 84 -0.33 0.78 4.56
CA PHE A 84 -0.44 -0.66 4.78
C PHE A 84 0.26 -1.08 6.07
N SER A 85 1.43 -0.53 6.38
CA SER A 85 2.14 -0.73 7.65
C SER A 85 1.32 -0.29 8.86
N GLU A 86 0.69 0.89 8.80
CA GLU A 86 -0.22 1.34 9.85
C GLU A 86 -1.42 0.39 10.02
N PHE A 87 -2.01 -0.05 8.92
CA PHE A 87 -3.10 -1.03 8.94
C PHE A 87 -2.66 -2.34 9.62
N VAL A 88 -1.51 -2.89 9.22
CA VAL A 88 -0.98 -4.13 9.82
C VAL A 88 -0.69 -3.95 11.31
N THR A 89 -0.17 -2.79 11.72
CA THR A 89 0.22 -2.55 13.13
C THR A 89 -0.98 -2.32 14.06
N HIS A 90 -2.11 -1.83 13.55
CA HIS A 90 -3.25 -1.40 14.36
C HIS A 90 -4.54 -2.21 14.15
N ASN A 91 -4.60 -3.07 13.14
CA ASN A 91 -5.82 -3.76 12.74
C ASN A 91 -5.64 -5.27 12.48
N LEU A 92 -4.42 -5.79 12.54
CA LEU A 92 -4.10 -7.22 12.55
C LEU A 92 -3.43 -7.58 13.88
#